data_AF-A0A174GQ50-F1
#
_entry.id   AF-A0A174GQ50-F1
#
_cell.length_a   1.000
_cell.length_b   1.000
_cell.length_c   1.000
_cell.angle_alpha   90.00
_cell.angle_beta   90.00
_cell.angle_gamma   90.00
#
_symmetry.space_group_name_H-M   'P 1'
#
loop_
_entity.id
_entity.type
_entity.pdbx_description
1 polymer ?
#
loop_
_entity_poly.entity_id
_entity_poly.type
_entity_poly.pdbx_seq_one_letter_code
_entity_poly.pdbx_strand_id
1 'polypeptide(L)'
;MRSNKVTTQYKLCSRCKKLIPLQRKTALCNECFKKERINYINTYGISNRKREADKIYNDNRYKKARTECRRRANGLCEVCYHFGHRKLGQQAHHIIKVLKGDDTTHYDVDNLVFVCEQCHKAIEGMDRDRLIEYLEEGKR
;
A
#
# COMPACT_ATOMS: atom_id res chain seq x y z
N MET A 1 -51.86 -3.44 23.04
CA MET A 1 -50.48 -3.74 22.60
C MET A 1 -50.32 -3.34 21.13
N ARG A 2 -49.71 -2.19 20.83
CA ARG A 2 -49.48 -1.76 19.44
C ARG A 2 -48.25 -2.48 18.89
N SER A 3 -48.47 -3.39 17.94
CA SER A 3 -47.41 -4.09 17.24
C SER A 3 -46.66 -3.09 16.35
N ASN A 4 -45.42 -2.76 16.69
CA ASN A 4 -44.54 -1.92 15.88
C ASN A 4 -44.18 -2.68 14.60
N LYS A 5 -44.99 -2.53 13.55
CA LYS A 5 -44.63 -2.98 12.20
C LYS A 5 -43.48 -2.11 11.72
N VAL A 6 -42.25 -2.64 11.79
CA VAL A 6 -41.10 -2.06 11.09
C VAL A 6 -41.41 -2.13 9.60
N THR A 7 -41.90 -1.04 9.02
CA THR A 7 -42.07 -0.91 7.58
C THR A 7 -40.69 -0.83 6.96
N THR A 8 -40.19 -1.98 6.49
CA THR A 8 -38.94 -2.01 5.73
C THR A 8 -39.17 -1.24 4.44
N GLN A 9 -38.60 -0.04 4.35
CA GLN A 9 -38.64 0.75 3.12
C GLN A 9 -37.65 0.15 2.11
N TYR A 10 -37.97 0.27 0.83
CA TYR A 10 -37.18 -0.31 -0.26
C TYR A 10 -36.76 0.76 -1.27
N LYS A 11 -35.66 0.50 -1.98
CA LYS A 11 -35.19 1.25 -3.15
C LYS A 11 -34.85 0.28 -4.29
N LEU A 12 -34.66 0.80 -5.50
CA LEU A 12 -34.22 -0.01 -6.63
C LEU A 12 -32.68 -0.05 -6.69
N CYS A 13 -32.13 -1.23 -7.01
CA CYS A 13 -30.73 -1.38 -7.38
C CYS A 13 -30.43 -0.52 -8.62
N SER A 14 -29.42 0.35 -8.57
CA SER A 14 -29.11 1.26 -9.68
C SER A 14 -28.76 0.53 -10.99
N ARG A 15 -28.28 -0.72 -10.91
CA ARG A 15 -27.84 -1.50 -12.08
C ARG A 15 -28.91 -2.44 -12.64
N CYS A 16 -29.47 -3.33 -11.81
CA CYS A 16 -30.45 -4.32 -12.29
C CYS A 16 -31.90 -4.03 -11.88
N LYS A 17 -32.17 -2.89 -11.25
CA LYS A 17 -33.49 -2.43 -10.80
C LYS A 17 -34.23 -3.36 -9.83
N LYS A 18 -33.59 -4.39 -9.28
CA LYS A 18 -34.14 -5.21 -8.20
C LYS A 18 -34.43 -4.38 -6.93
N LEU A 19 -35.56 -4.63 -6.27
CA LEU A 19 -35.88 -4.07 -4.95
C LEU A 19 -34.84 -4.51 -3.90
N ILE A 20 -34.29 -3.54 -3.18
CA ILE A 20 -33.32 -3.73 -2.10
C ILE A 20 -33.71 -2.89 -0.89
N PRO A 21 -33.33 -3.27 0.35
CA PRO A 21 -33.67 -2.47 1.53
C PRO A 21 -33.07 -1.07 1.47
N LEU A 22 -33.84 -0.05 1.86
CA LEU A 22 -33.42 1.35 1.81
C LEU A 22 -32.16 1.60 2.66
N GLN A 23 -32.07 0.96 3.82
CA GLN A 23 -30.96 1.03 4.78
C GLN A 23 -29.62 0.48 4.25
N ARG A 24 -29.64 -0.20 3.10
CA ARG A 24 -28.40 -0.70 2.50
C ARG A 24 -27.50 0.47 2.10
N LYS A 25 -26.26 0.48 2.57
CA LYS A 25 -25.27 1.55 2.30
C LYS A 25 -24.98 1.75 0.81
N THR A 26 -24.97 0.66 0.03
CA THR A 26 -24.68 0.70 -1.42
C THR A 26 -25.97 0.86 -2.23
N ALA A 27 -25.88 1.53 -3.39
CA ALA A 27 -26.96 1.62 -4.36
C ALA A 27 -27.17 0.33 -5.19
N LEU A 28 -26.33 -0.69 -5.01
CA LEU A 28 -26.36 -1.96 -5.75
C LEU A 28 -26.90 -3.10 -4.89
N CYS A 29 -27.57 -4.08 -5.50
CA CYS A 29 -27.87 -5.36 -4.87
C CYS A 29 -26.57 -6.18 -4.65
N ASN A 30 -26.62 -7.24 -3.83
CA ASN A 30 -25.47 -8.09 -3.54
C ASN A 30 -24.77 -8.60 -4.81
N GLU A 31 -25.54 -9.08 -5.78
CA GLU A 31 -24.99 -9.68 -7.00
C GLU A 31 -24.35 -8.63 -7.91
N CYS A 32 -25.01 -7.49 -8.13
CA CYS A 32 -24.41 -6.39 -8.88
C CYS A 32 -23.16 -5.83 -8.17
N PHE A 33 -23.16 -5.72 -6.85
CA PHE A 33 -21.99 -5.28 -6.09
C PHE A 33 -20.80 -6.24 -6.23
N LYS A 34 -21.03 -7.56 -6.14
CA LYS A 34 -19.99 -8.57 -6.36
C LYS A 34 -19.42 -8.48 -7.78
N LYS A 35 -20.29 -8.37 -8.79
CA LYS A 35 -19.88 -8.22 -10.19
C LYS A 35 -19.05 -6.96 -10.42
N GLU A 36 -19.48 -5.81 -9.89
CA GLU A 36 -18.70 -4.57 -9.98
C GLU A 36 -17.34 -4.69 -9.29
N ARG A 37 -17.28 -5.33 -8.13
CA ARG A 37 -16.01 -5.58 -7.44
C ARG A 37 -15.07 -6.46 -8.27
N ILE A 38 -15.58 -7.52 -8.90
CA ILE A 38 -14.79 -8.40 -9.78
C ILE A 38 -14.32 -7.62 -11.01
N ASN A 39 -15.21 -6.85 -11.65
CA ASN A 39 -14.87 -6.00 -12.79
C ASN A 39 -13.76 -5.01 -12.42
N TYR A 40 -13.88 -4.31 -11.29
CA TYR A 40 -12.84 -3.41 -10.79
C TYR A 40 -11.49 -4.13 -10.60
N ILE A 41 -11.48 -5.32 -10.00
CA ILE A 41 -10.26 -6.13 -9.84
C ILE A 41 -9.63 -6.46 -11.19
N ASN A 42 -10.45 -6.89 -12.15
CA ASN A 42 -9.99 -7.30 -13.48
C ASN A 42 -9.49 -6.10 -14.29
N THR A 43 -10.24 -4.99 -14.30
CA THR A 43 -9.91 -3.76 -15.05
C THR A 43 -8.63 -3.11 -14.53
N TYR A 44 -8.46 -3.02 -13.21
CA TYR A 44 -7.29 -2.39 -12.61
C TYR A 44 -6.16 -3.39 -12.28
N GLY A 45 -6.31 -4.66 -12.68
CA GLY A 45 -5.31 -5.69 -12.47
C GLY A 45 -4.86 -5.82 -11.02
N ILE A 46 -5.76 -5.59 -10.05
CA ILE A 46 -5.42 -5.67 -8.62
C ILE A 46 -5.26 -7.14 -8.29
N SER A 47 -4.08 -7.67 -8.58
CA SER A 47 -3.70 -9.02 -8.19
C SER A 47 -3.86 -9.19 -6.68
N ASN A 48 -4.19 -10.39 -6.23
CA ASN A 48 -4.20 -10.71 -4.81
C ASN A 48 -2.86 -10.29 -4.16
N ARG A 49 -1.75 -10.39 -4.89
CA ARG A 49 -0.41 -9.95 -4.45
C ARG A 49 -0.34 -8.46 -4.10
N LYS A 50 -1.02 -7.58 -4.84
CA LYS A 50 -1.07 -6.14 -4.50
C LYS A 50 -1.85 -5.90 -3.20
N ARG A 51 -2.95 -6.62 -2.99
CA ARG A 51 -3.72 -6.54 -1.73
C ARG A 51 -2.95 -7.06 -0.54
N GLU A 52 -2.20 -8.16 -0.71
CA GLU A 52 -1.33 -8.66 0.34
C GLU A 52 -0.23 -7.64 0.65
N ALA A 53 0.37 -6.99 -0.35
CA ALA A 53 1.33 -5.92 -0.12
C ALA A 53 0.73 -4.73 0.66
N ASP A 54 -0.49 -4.31 0.34
CA ASP A 54 -1.20 -3.26 1.08
C ASP A 54 -1.41 -3.62 2.56
N LYS A 55 -1.56 -4.92 2.90
CA LYS A 55 -1.65 -5.36 4.30
C LYS A 55 -0.33 -5.17 5.03
N ILE A 56 0.81 -5.45 4.39
CA ILE A 56 2.14 -5.25 4.97
C ILE A 56 2.33 -3.78 5.36
N TYR A 57 1.98 -2.84 4.49
CA TYR A 57 2.10 -1.40 4.79
C TYR A 57 1.22 -0.96 5.97
N ASN A 58 0.11 -1.65 6.23
CA ASN A 58 -0.79 -1.37 7.35
C ASN A 58 -0.45 -2.15 8.64
N ASP A 59 0.45 -3.13 8.56
CA ASP A 59 0.88 -3.97 9.68
C ASP A 59 1.67 -3.17 10.72
N ASN A 60 1.44 -3.46 12.01
CA ASN A 60 2.14 -2.81 13.11
C ASN A 60 3.64 -3.17 13.15
N ARG A 61 4.02 -4.37 12.70
CA ARG A 61 5.43 -4.77 12.55
C ARG A 61 6.14 -3.85 11.57
N TYR A 62 5.52 -3.56 10.42
CA TYR A 62 6.08 -2.65 9.43
C TYR A 62 6.14 -1.21 9.95
N LYS A 63 5.11 -0.73 10.66
CA LYS A 63 5.15 0.60 11.29
C LYS A 63 6.31 0.76 12.27
N LYS A 64 6.60 -0.28 13.07
CA LYS A 64 7.77 -0.33 13.96
C LYS A 64 9.07 -0.30 13.16
N ALA A 65 9.22 -1.20 12.17
CA ALA A 65 10.41 -1.27 11.32
C ALA A 65 10.68 0.05 10.59
N ARG A 66 9.65 0.69 10.03
CA ARG A 66 9.73 2.00 9.39
C ARG A 66 10.17 3.10 10.36
N THR A 67 9.69 3.06 11.60
CA THR A 67 10.07 4.04 12.64
C THR A 67 11.54 3.87 13.02
N GLU A 68 11.99 2.62 13.18
CA GLU A 68 13.39 2.30 13.46
C GLU A 68 14.30 2.67 12.30
N CYS A 69 13.92 2.37 11.04
CA CYS A 69 14.64 2.81 9.85
C CYS A 69 14.84 4.34 9.83
N ARG A 70 13.78 5.11 10.11
CA ARG A 70 13.88 6.58 10.21
C ARG A 70 14.83 7.01 11.33
N ARG A 71 14.79 6.33 12.48
CA ARG A 71 15.63 6.62 13.65
C ARG A 71 17.10 6.34 13.35
N ARG A 72 17.43 5.18 12.77
CA ARG A 72 18.77 4.80 12.29
C ARG A 72 19.35 5.85 11.35
N ALA A 73 18.52 6.35 10.44
CA ALA A 73 18.92 7.36 9.46
C ALA A 73 18.99 8.80 10.05
N ASN A 74 18.71 8.99 11.35
CA ASN A 74 18.58 10.31 11.98
C ASN A 74 17.61 11.24 11.22
N GLY A 75 16.58 10.67 10.58
CA GLY A 75 15.63 11.38 9.73
C GLY A 75 16.17 11.89 8.39
N LEU A 76 17.42 11.58 8.03
CA LEU A 76 18.04 11.97 6.77
C LEU A 76 17.79 10.93 5.67
N CYS A 77 17.81 11.37 4.43
CA CYS A 77 17.83 10.49 3.27
C CYS A 77 19.20 9.79 3.19
N GLU A 78 19.24 8.48 3.40
CA GLU A 78 20.49 7.69 3.44
C GLU A 78 21.23 7.74 2.09
N VAL A 79 20.50 7.79 0.96
CA VAL A 79 21.08 7.94 -0.39
C VAL A 79 21.73 9.32 -0.56
N CYS A 80 21.03 10.40 -0.19
CA CYS A 80 21.61 11.75 -0.25
C CYS A 80 22.82 11.87 0.67
N TYR A 81 22.72 11.30 1.88
CA TYR A 81 23.79 11.32 2.86
C TYR A 81 25.05 10.63 2.34
N HIS A 82 24.90 9.48 1.67
CA HIS A 82 25.97 8.74 1.02
C HIS A 82 26.69 9.57 -0.04
N PHE A 83 25.96 10.40 -0.80
CA PHE A 83 26.54 11.35 -1.76
C PHE A 83 26.97 12.69 -1.14
N GLY A 84 27.04 12.79 0.20
CA GLY A 84 27.51 14.00 0.89
C GLY A 84 26.45 15.10 1.08
N HIS A 85 25.20 14.87 0.70
CA HIS A 85 24.11 15.85 0.85
C HIS A 85 23.29 15.62 2.13
N ARG A 86 22.97 16.70 2.85
CA ARG A 86 22.12 16.66 4.05
C ARG A 86 20.68 17.01 3.70
N LYS A 87 19.90 16.00 3.31
CA LYS A 87 18.48 16.14 2.95
C LYS A 87 17.61 15.27 3.86
N LEU A 88 16.45 15.77 4.27
CA LEU A 88 15.48 15.00 5.05
C LEU A 88 14.86 13.88 4.22
N GLY A 89 14.74 12.70 4.83
CA GLY A 89 13.95 11.59 4.30
C GLY A 89 12.47 11.76 4.60
N GLN A 90 11.62 11.10 3.82
CA GLN A 90 10.16 11.16 3.95
C GLN A 90 9.53 9.77 4.12
N GLN A 91 10.16 8.75 3.55
CA GLN A 91 9.61 7.39 3.51
C GLN A 91 10.70 6.33 3.54
N ALA A 92 10.35 5.14 4.01
CA ALA A 92 11.20 3.96 3.94
C ALA A 92 10.95 3.24 2.60
N HIS A 93 12.03 2.87 1.92
CA HIS A 93 12.03 2.11 0.69
C HIS A 93 12.50 0.67 0.98
N HIS A 94 11.76 -0.33 0.51
CA HIS A 94 12.20 -1.73 0.56
C HIS A 94 13.21 -2.01 -0.55
N ILE A 95 14.40 -2.52 -0.19
CA ILE A 95 15.42 -2.99 -1.15
C ILE A 95 14.89 -4.22 -1.89
N ILE A 96 14.52 -5.27 -1.14
CA ILE A 96 13.72 -6.39 -1.64
C ILE A 96 12.25 -5.99 -1.56
N LYS A 97 11.65 -5.72 -2.72
CA LYS A 97 10.25 -5.31 -2.84
C LYS A 97 9.31 -6.28 -2.13
N VAL A 98 8.28 -5.74 -1.48
CA VAL A 98 7.24 -6.54 -0.78
C VAL A 98 6.67 -7.66 -1.66
N LEU A 99 6.45 -7.39 -2.96
CA LEU A 99 5.91 -8.38 -3.91
C LEU A 99 6.89 -9.52 -4.28
N LYS A 100 8.18 -9.37 -3.98
CA LYS A 100 9.24 -10.34 -4.28
C LYS A 100 9.82 -10.99 -3.01
N GLY A 101 9.52 -10.45 -1.83
CA GLY A 101 10.00 -10.94 -0.54
C GLY A 101 8.95 -11.72 0.26
N ASP A 102 9.31 -12.07 1.47
CA ASP A 102 8.48 -12.75 2.47
C ASP A 102 8.50 -12.02 3.82
N ASP A 103 7.88 -12.63 4.85
CA ASP A 103 7.77 -12.10 6.22
C ASP A 103 9.14 -11.73 6.81
N THR A 104 10.21 -12.46 6.46
CA THR A 104 11.58 -12.17 6.94
C THR A 104 12.14 -10.88 6.34
N THR A 105 11.73 -10.51 5.13
CA THR A 105 12.18 -9.28 4.44
C THR A 105 11.22 -8.11 4.63
N HIS A 106 9.92 -8.37 4.85
CA HIS A 106 8.89 -7.33 4.90
C HIS A 106 9.06 -6.39 6.10
N TYR A 107 9.57 -6.93 7.21
CA TYR A 107 9.71 -6.24 8.49
C TYR A 107 11.15 -6.08 8.95
N ASP A 108 12.11 -6.57 8.16
CA ASP A 108 13.52 -6.37 8.43
C ASP A 108 13.92 -4.92 8.16
N VAL A 109 14.53 -4.28 9.16
CA VAL A 109 14.99 -2.90 9.09
C VAL A 109 16.18 -2.76 8.15
N ASP A 110 16.99 -3.80 7.98
CA ASP A 110 18.14 -3.80 7.07
C ASP A 110 17.71 -3.93 5.61
N ASN A 111 16.50 -4.41 5.36
CA ASN A 111 15.85 -4.35 4.05
C ASN A 111 15.19 -2.98 3.75
N LEU A 112 15.25 -2.01 4.68
CA LEU A 112 14.68 -0.68 4.51
C LEU A 112 15.77 0.39 4.37
N VAL A 113 15.52 1.36 3.51
CA VAL A 113 16.34 2.58 3.36
C VAL A 113 15.45 3.82 3.48
N PHE A 114 15.78 4.74 4.39
CA PHE A 114 15.04 5.97 4.56
C PHE A 114 15.47 6.99 3.51
N VAL A 115 14.52 7.43 2.67
CA VAL A 115 14.81 8.23 1.48
C VAL A 115 13.88 9.43 1.33
N CYS A 116 14.38 10.48 0.67
CA CYS A 116 13.54 11.57 0.17
C CYS A 116 12.74 11.12 -1.07
N GLU A 117 11.74 11.90 -1.46
CA GLU A 117 10.89 11.57 -2.61
C GLU A 117 11.67 11.40 -3.93
N GLN A 118 12.67 12.26 -4.16
CA GLN A 118 13.50 12.21 -5.38
C GLN A 118 14.32 10.93 -5.45
N CYS A 119 15.03 10.57 -4.37
CA CYS A 119 15.79 9.32 -4.32
C CYS A 119 14.87 8.11 -4.38
N HIS A 120 13.70 8.16 -3.73
CA HIS A 120 12.71 7.09 -3.84
C HIS A 120 12.29 6.83 -5.28
N LYS A 121 11.99 7.90 -6.04
CA LYS A 121 11.65 7.79 -7.47
C LYS A 121 12.82 7.27 -8.29
N ALA A 122 14.04 7.72 -8.00
CA ALA A 122 15.25 7.29 -8.71
C ALA A 122 15.52 5.79 -8.55
N ILE A 123 15.37 5.26 -7.34
CA ILE A 123 15.65 3.85 -7.04
C ILE A 123 14.42 2.94 -7.21
N GLU A 124 13.26 3.50 -7.55
CA GLU A 124 12.04 2.72 -7.77
C GLU A 124 12.24 1.75 -8.94
N GLY A 125 11.96 0.47 -8.71
CA GLY A 125 12.15 -0.58 -9.71
C GLY A 125 13.58 -1.14 -9.83
N MET A 126 14.58 -0.54 -9.18
CA MET A 126 15.91 -1.15 -9.07
C MET A 126 15.84 -2.39 -8.17
N ASP A 127 16.59 -3.42 -8.53
CA ASP A 127 16.91 -4.51 -7.61
C ASP A 127 18.16 -4.15 -6.79
N ARG A 128 18.58 -5.08 -5.93
CA ARG A 128 19.71 -4.87 -5.03
C ARG A 128 21.00 -4.55 -5.77
N ASP A 129 21.29 -5.28 -6.84
CA ASP A 129 22.54 -5.15 -7.58
C ASP A 129 22.57 -3.81 -8.30
N ARG A 130 21.48 -3.43 -8.96
CA ARG A 130 21.40 -2.12 -9.63
C ARG A 130 21.45 -0.95 -8.65
N LEU A 131 20.91 -1.11 -7.43
CA LEU A 131 21.01 -0.10 -6.38
C LEU A 131 22.47 0.08 -5.93
N ILE A 132 23.22 -1.01 -5.77
CA ILE A 132 24.64 -0.96 -5.41
C ILE A 132 25.43 -0.21 -6.49
N GLU A 133 25.25 -0.58 -7.76
CA GLU A 133 25.88 0.11 -8.90
C GLU A 133 25.56 1.61 -8.89
N TYR A 134 24.30 1.99 -8.71
CA TYR A 134 23.88 3.39 -8.65
C TYR A 134 24.58 4.17 -7.52
N LEU A 135 24.73 3.55 -6.34
CA LEU A 135 25.41 4.16 -5.20
C LEU A 135 26.92 4.28 -5.40
N GLU A 136 27.53 3.38 -6.18
CA GLU A 136 28.96 3.44 -6.52
C GLU A 136 29.24 4.46 -7.62
N GLU A 137 28.40 4.54 -8.65
CA GLU A 137 28.52 5.50 -9.75
C GLU A 137 28.43 6.95 -9.26
N GLY A 138 27.45 7.25 -8.40
CA GLY A 138 27.22 8.62 -7.91
C GLY A 138 28.24 9.14 -6.90
N LYS A 139 29.22 8.31 -6.49
CA LYS A 139 30.35 8.74 -5.64
C LYS A 139 31.47 9.42 -6.44
N ARG A 140 31.45 9.34 -7.77
CA ARG A 140 32.47 9.91 -8.66
C ARG A 140 32.28 11.40 -8.91
#